data_AF-A0A7S0FLB6-F1
#
_entry.id   AF-A0A7S0FLB6-F1
#
_cell.length_a   1.000
_cell.length_b   1.000
_cell.length_c   1.000
_cell.angle_alpha   90.00
_cell.angle_beta   90.00
_cell.angle_gamma   90.00
#
_symmetry.space_group_name_H-M   'P 1'
#
loop_
_entity.id
_entity.type
_entity.pdbx_description
1 polymer ?
#
loop_
_entity_poly.entity_id
_entity_poly.type
_entity_poly.pdbx_seq_one_letter_code
_entity_poly.pdbx_strand_id
1 'polypeptide(L)'
;DPNITRKNYSLAYMQVQLAVVSLIIIGVWAIYKDFETIVTHGLFHNFNGPAFLSIFNSAIGGLIVAAVLKFADAVLKGYATAISVVLTGVLSMILFETELSIIYYLGIANVVCAVLLYNGKNLEQNMC
;
A
#
# COMPACT_ATOMS: atom_id res chain seq x y z
N ASP A 1 -2.79 -22.08 24.03
CA ASP A 1 -1.50 -22.52 23.48
C ASP A 1 -0.45 -21.41 23.63
N PRO A 2 0.60 -21.58 24.46
CA PRO A 2 1.58 -20.53 24.76
C PRO A 2 2.43 -20.11 23.54
N ASN A 3 2.46 -20.92 22.47
CA ASN A 3 3.18 -20.59 21.22
C ASN A 3 2.50 -19.50 20.38
N ILE A 4 1.16 -19.42 20.39
CA ILE A 4 0.42 -18.38 19.65
C ILE A 4 0.68 -17.00 20.26
N THR A 5 0.73 -16.89 21.58
CA THR A 5 0.92 -15.59 22.26
C THR A 5 2.31 -15.02 21.97
N ARG A 6 3.38 -15.84 22.00
CA ARG A 6 4.77 -15.42 21.72
C ARG A 6 4.97 -14.87 20.30
N LYS A 7 4.32 -15.46 19.29
CA LYS A 7 4.40 -15.02 17.89
C LYS A 7 3.74 -13.64 17.68
N ASN A 8 2.65 -13.35 18.39
CA ASN A 8 1.94 -12.07 18.29
C ASN A 8 2.76 -10.90 18.86
N TYR A 9 3.49 -11.10 19.97
CA TYR A 9 4.35 -10.05 20.54
C TYR A 9 5.50 -9.66 19.60
N SER A 10 6.07 -10.60 18.86
CA SER A 10 7.17 -10.33 17.92
C SER A 10 6.73 -9.51 16.70
N LEU A 11 5.52 -9.76 16.17
CA LEU A 11 4.98 -9.04 15.00
C LEU A 11 4.59 -7.60 15.35
N ALA A 12 3.91 -7.41 16.49
CA ALA A 12 3.52 -6.08 16.94
C ALA A 12 4.74 -5.20 17.22
N TYR A 13 5.80 -5.77 17.82
CA TYR A 13 7.04 -5.05 18.09
C TYR A 13 7.72 -4.55 16.81
N MET A 14 7.77 -5.38 15.76
CA MET A 14 8.34 -5.00 14.46
C MET A 14 7.53 -3.88 13.77
N GLN A 15 6.20 -3.94 13.84
CA GLN A 15 5.32 -2.90 13.30
C GLN A 15 5.51 -1.56 14.02
N VAL A 16 5.62 -1.60 15.36
CA VAL A 16 5.88 -0.40 16.18
C VAL A 16 7.27 0.17 15.88
N GLN A 17 8.30 -0.68 15.78
CA GLN A 17 9.65 -0.23 15.44
C GLN A 17 9.70 0.48 14.08
N LEU A 18 9.06 -0.09 13.05
CA LEU A 18 8.99 0.52 11.72
C LEU A 18 8.24 1.86 11.74
N ALA A 19 7.14 1.95 12.50
CA ALA A 19 6.39 3.19 12.65
C ALA A 19 7.22 4.30 13.34
N VAL A 20 7.96 3.95 14.40
CA VAL A 20 8.83 4.90 15.12
C VAL A 20 9.97 5.39 14.23
N VAL A 21 10.62 4.50 13.48
CA VAL A 21 11.68 4.88 12.54
C VAL A 21 11.14 5.80 11.44
N SER A 22 9.96 5.50 10.89
CA SER A 22 9.29 6.36 9.90
C SER A 22 9.01 7.76 10.46
N LEU A 23 8.51 7.84 11.70
CA LEU A 23 8.22 9.11 12.35
C LEU A 23 9.47 9.98 12.53
N ILE A 24 10.61 9.39 12.89
CA ILE A 24 11.89 10.11 13.02
C ILE A 24 12.36 10.63 11.66
N ILE A 25 12.33 9.79 10.61
CA ILE A 25 12.80 10.17 9.28
C ILE A 25 11.95 11.30 8.69
N ILE A 26 10.62 11.17 8.79
CA ILE A 26 9.67 12.21 8.31
C ILE A 26 9.83 13.49 9.13
N GLY A 27 10.03 13.38 10.45
CA GLY A 27 10.26 14.53 11.33
C GLY A 27 11.52 15.32 10.94
N VAL A 28 12.64 14.63 10.68
CA VAL A 28 13.88 15.28 10.22
C VAL A 28 13.69 15.91 8.84
N TRP A 29 12.98 15.24 7.93
CA TRP A 29 12.71 15.75 6.59
C TRP A 29 11.82 17.01 6.61
N ALA A 30 10.81 17.03 7.47
CA ALA A 30 9.94 18.20 7.66
C ALA A 30 10.72 19.41 8.20
N ILE A 31 11.60 19.19 9.18
CA ILE A 31 12.49 20.22 9.72
C ILE A 31 13.42 20.75 8.62
N TYR A 32 13.95 19.89 7.74
CA TYR A 32 14.84 20.33 6.66
C TYR A 32 14.12 21.12 5.56
N LYS A 33 12.87 20.76 5.24
CA LYS A 33 12.09 21.38 4.15
C LYS A 33 11.39 22.67 4.54
N ASP A 34 10.84 22.74 5.76
CA ASP A 34 9.94 23.82 6.19
C ASP A 34 10.38 24.45 7.52
N PHE A 35 11.69 24.53 7.78
CA PHE A 35 12.23 25.05 9.05
C PHE A 35 11.67 26.42 9.45
N GLU A 36 11.69 27.39 8.52
CA GLU A 36 11.22 28.76 8.76
C GLU A 36 9.73 28.82 9.09
N THR A 37 8.91 28.06 8.36
CA THR A 37 7.45 27.99 8.57
C THR A 37 7.11 27.32 9.89
N ILE A 38 7.83 26.24 10.25
CA ILE A 38 7.63 25.50 11.50
C ILE A 38 7.98 26.35 12.72
N VAL A 39 9.06 27.13 12.66
CA VAL A 39 9.52 27.99 13.76
C VAL A 39 8.60 29.19 13.96
N THR A 40 8.07 29.77 12.90
CA THR A 40 7.24 30.98 12.98
C THR A 40 5.76 30.71 13.25
N HIS A 41 5.21 29.60 12.74
CA HIS A 41 3.77 29.34 12.75
C HIS A 41 3.38 28.06 13.53
N GLY A 42 4.35 27.19 13.84
CA GLY A 42 4.16 25.90 14.52
C GLY A 42 3.86 24.74 13.54
N LEU A 43 4.21 23.51 13.94
CA LEU A 43 4.03 22.28 13.13
C LEU A 43 2.58 22.02 12.66
N PHE A 44 1.59 22.61 13.33
CA PHE A 44 0.15 22.39 13.08
C PHE A 44 -0.56 23.65 12.55
N HIS A 45 0.19 24.61 12.00
CA HIS A 45 -0.43 25.79 11.42
C HIS A 45 -1.20 25.44 10.15
N ASN A 46 -2.44 25.95 10.03
CA ASN A 46 -3.34 25.66 8.90
C ASN A 46 -3.74 24.18 8.75
N PHE A 47 -3.85 23.43 9.85
CA PHE A 47 -4.40 22.08 9.84
C PHE A 47 -5.91 22.10 9.54
N ASN A 48 -6.23 22.22 8.25
CA ASN A 48 -7.57 22.38 7.72
C ASN A 48 -8.36 21.06 7.82
N GLY A 49 -9.71 21.13 7.83
CA GLY A 49 -10.58 19.94 7.83
C GLY A 49 -10.21 18.84 6.80
N PRO A 50 -9.87 19.17 5.53
CA PRO A 50 -9.41 18.17 4.56
C PRO A 50 -8.06 17.53 4.89
N ALA A 51 -7.17 18.19 5.65
CA ALA A 51 -5.91 17.59 6.08
C ALA A 51 -6.17 16.40 7.03
N PHE A 52 -7.09 16.58 7.99
CA PHE A 52 -7.54 15.48 8.86
C PHE A 52 -8.13 14.31 8.07
N LEU A 53 -8.94 14.61 7.05
CA LEU A 53 -9.54 13.57 6.21
C LEU A 53 -8.48 12.79 5.42
N SER A 54 -7.48 13.49 4.86
CA SER A 54 -6.35 12.85 4.16
C SER A 54 -5.55 11.94 5.08
N ILE A 55 -5.23 12.39 6.29
CA ILE A 55 -4.48 11.60 7.28
C ILE A 55 -5.26 10.37 7.69
N PHE A 56 -6.57 10.52 7.94
CA PHE A 56 -7.43 9.40 8.29
C PHE A 56 -7.54 8.39 7.15
N ASN A 57 -7.70 8.87 5.91
CA ASN A 57 -7.74 8.03 4.71
C ASN A 57 -6.42 7.27 4.51
N SER A 58 -5.27 7.94 4.67
CA SER A 58 -3.95 7.29 4.60
C SER A 58 -3.75 6.26 5.71
N ALA A 59 -4.17 6.57 6.94
CA ALA A 59 -4.08 5.65 8.07
C ALA A 59 -4.96 4.40 7.86
N ILE A 60 -6.20 4.58 7.41
CA ILE A 60 -7.11 3.49 7.04
C ILE A 60 -6.50 2.65 5.90
N GLY A 61 -5.97 3.29 4.86
CA GLY A 61 -5.33 2.58 3.74
C GLY A 61 -4.18 1.70 4.20
N GLY A 62 -3.31 2.22 5.09
CA GLY A 62 -2.23 1.45 5.69
C GLY A 62 -2.73 0.27 6.55
N LEU A 63 -3.80 0.49 7.32
CA LEU A 63 -4.39 -0.53 8.19
C LEU A 63 -5.08 -1.65 7.37
N ILE A 64 -5.77 -1.32 6.28
CA ILE A 64 -6.38 -2.28 5.36
C ILE A 64 -5.30 -3.17 4.74
N VAL A 65 -4.20 -2.58 4.25
CA VAL A 65 -3.09 -3.35 3.68
C VAL A 65 -2.44 -4.26 4.73
N ALA A 66 -2.24 -3.78 5.96
CA ALA A 66 -1.72 -4.60 7.05
C ALA A 66 -2.66 -5.75 7.43
N ALA A 67 -3.97 -5.51 7.43
CA ALA A 67 -4.97 -6.54 7.67
C ALA A 67 -4.97 -7.61 6.57
N VAL A 68 -4.91 -7.21 5.29
CA VAL A 68 -4.82 -8.15 4.17
C VAL A 68 -3.55 -9.00 4.23
N LEU A 69 -2.44 -8.39 4.66
CA LEU A 69 -1.15 -9.08 4.82
C LEU A 69 -1.14 -10.08 5.97
N LYS A 70 -1.98 -9.90 6.98
CA LYS A 70 -2.12 -10.87 8.09
C LYS A 70 -2.66 -12.22 7.60
N PHE A 71 -3.29 -12.26 6.42
CA PHE A 71 -3.92 -13.45 5.86
C PHE A 71 -3.30 -13.95 4.55
N ALA A 72 -2.32 -13.24 3.97
CA ALA A 72 -1.80 -13.53 2.63
C ALA A 72 -0.27 -13.62 2.59
N ASP A 73 0.26 -14.67 1.95
CA ASP A 73 1.68 -14.75 1.58
C ASP A 73 2.07 -13.55 0.70
N ALA A 74 3.29 -13.05 0.88
CA ALA A 74 3.77 -11.82 0.25
C ALA A 74 3.65 -11.80 -1.29
N VAL A 75 3.53 -12.97 -1.93
CA VAL A 75 3.28 -13.14 -3.36
C VAL A 75 1.88 -12.68 -3.76
N LEU A 76 0.85 -13.04 -2.99
CA LEU A 76 -0.53 -12.66 -3.27
C LEU A 76 -0.74 -11.14 -3.12
N LYS A 77 0.01 -10.50 -2.22
CA LYS A 77 0.05 -9.02 -2.11
C LYS A 77 0.55 -8.39 -3.40
N GLY A 78 1.64 -8.90 -3.97
CA GLY A 78 2.21 -8.40 -5.22
C GLY A 78 1.21 -8.50 -6.37
N TYR A 79 0.51 -9.63 -6.48
CA TYR A 79 -0.54 -9.82 -7.47
C TYR A 79 -1.73 -8.87 -7.26
N ALA A 80 -2.21 -8.74 -6.02
CA ALA A 80 -3.32 -7.84 -5.70
C ALA A 80 -2.99 -6.37 -6.05
N THR A 81 -1.76 -5.93 -5.75
CA THR A 81 -1.29 -4.59 -6.14
C THR A 81 -1.24 -4.44 -7.65
N ALA A 82 -0.71 -5.42 -8.40
CA ALA A 82 -0.65 -5.37 -9.85
C ALA A 82 -2.05 -5.29 -10.50
N ILE A 83 -3.00 -6.11 -10.04
CA ILE A 83 -4.39 -6.08 -10.50
C ILE A 83 -5.05 -4.74 -10.15
N SER A 84 -4.81 -4.21 -8.94
CA SER A 84 -5.35 -2.91 -8.53
C SER A 84 -4.87 -1.78 -9.44
N VAL A 85 -3.59 -1.77 -9.82
CA VAL A 85 -3.04 -0.74 -10.74
C VAL A 85 -3.72 -0.84 -12.12
N VAL A 86 -3.92 -2.06 -12.63
CA VAL A 86 -4.64 -2.29 -13.89
C VAL A 86 -6.09 -1.82 -13.81
N LEU A 87 -6.78 -2.11 -12.70
CA LEU A 87 -8.17 -1.67 -12.53
C LEU A 87 -8.25 -0.14 -12.43
N THR A 88 -7.32 0.48 -11.69
CA THR A 88 -7.25 1.94 -11.56
C THR A 88 -7.03 2.63 -12.90
N GLY A 89 -6.13 2.15 -13.75
CA GLY A 89 -5.92 2.80 -15.05
C GLY A 89 -7.05 2.53 -16.05
N VAL A 90 -7.74 1.38 -15.98
CA VAL A 90 -8.97 1.15 -16.77
C VAL A 90 -10.08 2.10 -16.33
N LEU A 91 -10.27 2.26 -15.01
CA LEU A 91 -11.21 3.25 -14.46
C LEU A 91 -10.84 4.67 -14.90
N SER A 92 -9.54 5.00 -14.88
CA SER A 92 -9.06 6.31 -15.33
C SER A 92 -9.31 6.56 -16.81
N MET A 93 -9.21 5.54 -17.68
CA MET A 93 -9.57 5.65 -19.10
C MET A 93 -11.04 6.06 -19.28
N ILE A 94 -11.92 5.45 -18.50
CA ILE A 94 -13.38 5.62 -18.62
C ILE A 94 -13.83 6.95 -18.01
N LEU A 95 -13.26 7.37 -16.88
CA LEU A 95 -13.66 8.58 -16.14
C LEU A 95 -13.00 9.86 -16.64
N PHE A 96 -11.75 9.79 -17.11
CA PHE A 96 -10.94 10.98 -17.43
C PHE A 96 -10.54 11.07 -18.92
N GLU A 97 -11.01 10.15 -19.79
CA GLU A 97 -10.70 10.09 -21.24
C GLU A 97 -9.20 10.30 -21.55
N THR A 98 -8.32 9.81 -20.66
CA THR A 98 -6.89 10.03 -20.78
C THR A 98 -6.29 9.02 -21.76
N GLU A 99 -5.50 9.50 -22.73
CA GLU A 99 -4.80 8.63 -23.69
C GLU A 99 -3.74 7.78 -22.97
N LEU A 100 -3.99 6.47 -22.84
CA LEU A 100 -3.08 5.55 -22.17
C LEU A 100 -1.92 5.14 -23.09
N SER A 101 -0.71 5.24 -22.56
CA SER A 101 0.52 4.87 -23.26
C SER A 101 0.60 3.36 -23.57
N ILE A 102 1.30 3.00 -24.64
CA ILE A 102 1.53 1.59 -25.06
C ILE A 102 2.10 0.70 -23.95
N ILE A 103 2.86 1.30 -23.03
CA ILE A 103 3.48 0.62 -21.88
C ILE A 103 2.41 0.09 -20.91
N TYR A 104 1.27 0.79 -20.81
CA TYR A 104 0.15 0.37 -19.97
C TYR A 104 -0.53 -0.89 -20.53
N TYR A 105 -0.73 -0.94 -21.84
CA TYR A 105 -1.26 -2.13 -22.52
C TYR A 105 -0.35 -3.36 -22.35
N LEU A 106 0.98 -3.18 -22.43
CA LEU A 106 1.95 -4.22 -22.12
C LEU A 106 1.85 -4.68 -20.66
N GLY A 107 1.63 -3.75 -19.73
CA GLY A 107 1.38 -4.05 -18.31
C GLY A 107 0.14 -4.92 -18.11
N ILE A 108 -0.97 -4.60 -18.77
CA ILE A 108 -2.21 -5.41 -18.72
C ILE A 108 -1.94 -6.81 -19.26
N ALA A 109 -1.31 -6.93 -20.43
CA ALA A 109 -1.00 -8.22 -21.04
C ALA A 109 -0.15 -9.11 -20.13
N ASN A 110 0.85 -8.54 -19.46
CA ASN A 110 1.70 -9.25 -18.51
C ASN A 110 0.90 -9.74 -17.28
N VAL A 111 0.01 -8.92 -16.72
CA VAL A 111 -0.86 -9.32 -15.59
C VAL A 111 -1.79 -10.45 -16.00
N VAL A 112 -2.40 -10.38 -17.19
CA VAL A 112 -3.26 -11.46 -17.72
C VAL A 112 -2.48 -12.76 -17.90
N CYS A 113 -1.27 -12.71 -18.48
CA CYS A 113 -0.38 -13.88 -18.59
C CYS A 113 -0.05 -14.48 -17.21
N ALA A 114 0.25 -13.64 -16.22
CA ALA A 114 0.58 -14.10 -14.88
C ALA A 114 -0.60 -14.78 -14.16
N VAL A 115 -1.82 -14.25 -14.34
CA VAL A 115 -3.05 -14.86 -13.81
C VAL A 115 -3.32 -16.20 -14.49
N LEU A 116 -3.17 -16.29 -15.81
CA LEU A 116 -3.36 -17.55 -16.54
C LEU A 116 -2.36 -18.62 -16.10
N LEU A 117 -1.08 -18.27 -15.93
CA LEU A 117 -0.06 -19.20 -15.44
C LEU A 117 -0.37 -19.70 -14.02
N TYR A 118 -0.84 -18.82 -13.14
CA TYR A 118 -1.19 -19.19 -11.77
C TYR A 118 -2.41 -20.13 -11.71
N ASN A 119 -3.43 -19.88 -12.53
CA ASN A 119 -4.59 -20.76 -12.65
C ASN A 119 -4.23 -22.09 -13.33
N GLY A 120 -3.35 -22.08 -14.35
CA GLY A 120 -2.86 -23.28 -15.01
C GLY A 120 -2.15 -24.26 -14.06
N LYS A 121 -1.36 -23.75 -13.11
CA LYS A 121 -0.72 -24.59 -12.08
C LYS A 121 -1.73 -25.27 -11.14
N ASN A 122 -2.92 -24.68 -10.95
CA ASN A 122 -4.01 -25.31 -10.21
C ASN A 122 -4.79 -26.35 -11.04
N LEU A 123 -4.71 -26.30 -12.37
CA LEU A 123 -5.35 -27.29 -13.24
C LEU A 123 -4.55 -28.60 -13.35
N GLU A 124 -3.21 -28.54 -13.27
CA GLU A 124 -2.38 -29.76 -13.16
C GLU A 124 -2.62 -30.54 -11.86
N GLN A 125 -2.93 -29.88 -10.73
CA GLN A 125 -3.23 -30.55 -9.46
C GLN A 125 -4.62 -31.18 -9.35
N ASN A 126 -5.60 -30.74 -10.14
CA ASN A 126 -6.95 -31.33 -10.16
C ASN A 126 -7.10 -32.48 -11.18
N MET A 127 -6.08 -32.72 -12.01
CA MET A 127 -6.03 -33.84 -12.95
C MET A 127 -5.05 -34.96 -12.52
N CYS A 128 -4.44 -34.87 -11.34
CA CYS A 128 -3.64 -35.93 -10.72
C CYS A 128 -4.32 -36.48 -9.47
#